data_AF-A0A0U2Q692-F1
#
_entry.id   AF-A0A0U2Q692-F1
#
_cell.length_a   1.000
_cell.length_b   1.000
_cell.length_c   1.000
_cell.angle_alpha   90.00
_cell.angle_beta   90.00
_cell.angle_gamma   90.00
#
_symmetry.space_group_name_H-M   'P 1'
#
loop_
_entity.id
_entity.type
_entity.pdbx_description
1 polymer ?
#
loop_
_entity_poly.entity_id
_entity_poly.type
_entity_poly.pdbx_seq_one_letter_code
_entity_poly.pdbx_strand_id
1 'polypeptide(L)'
;INALLDGKPRYEHMGVPRDLWEANDWDAINEVIRQRYIDMPLRDVAGMFFGIHGKLIERLNSMTVEDLLRPYSAYQPGSTWDAPILKWVRLNTFEHYAEHTLWMERIARKHDTSVANLLASIGGGWDTLNAYLDSLTEAQRTELADAGGWTVKDHVIHLAIWEDTMNALLEGQDALSAVGVDQETWDNDHPHGVNAVIHRRYQDLSWEQVQQKRGEIHDRLLAKVGALSNADLMRPHSDFDPGSTSSEPLLSYFAGNTFGHYAEHLPWIKAIAEAPPEDEPTTVADLLARIGQGWDEFNA
;
A
#
# COMPACT_ATOMS: atom_id res chain seq x y z
N ILE A 1 14.21 9.79 -18.51
CA ILE A 1 15.63 9.82 -18.06
C ILE A 1 16.61 9.93 -19.25
N ASN A 2 16.48 9.12 -20.30
CA ASN A 2 17.42 9.15 -21.45
C ASN A 2 17.61 10.54 -22.09
N ALA A 3 16.53 11.25 -22.43
CA ALA A 3 16.63 12.60 -22.99
C ALA A 3 17.32 13.61 -22.06
N LEU A 4 17.15 13.44 -20.75
CA LEU A 4 17.85 14.26 -19.77
C LEU A 4 19.36 14.00 -19.82
N LEU A 5 19.78 12.73 -19.88
CA LEU A 5 21.19 12.34 -19.95
C LEU A 5 21.86 12.75 -21.28
N ASP A 6 21.06 13.15 -22.27
CA ASP A 6 21.50 13.77 -23.53
C ASP A 6 21.55 15.30 -23.47
N GLY A 7 21.23 15.91 -22.32
CA GLY A 7 21.17 17.36 -22.17
C GLY A 7 19.91 18.02 -22.74
N LYS A 8 18.90 17.25 -23.14
CA LYS A 8 17.67 17.77 -23.76
C LYS A 8 16.66 18.21 -22.70
N PRO A 9 15.89 19.29 -22.93
CA PRO A 9 14.81 19.66 -22.03
C PRO A 9 13.77 18.55 -21.90
N ARG A 10 13.38 18.23 -20.67
CA ARG A 10 12.42 17.14 -20.40
C ARG A 10 11.05 17.40 -21.01
N TYR A 11 10.53 18.63 -20.90
CA TYR A 11 9.21 18.98 -21.44
C TYR A 11 9.13 18.74 -22.95
N GLU A 12 10.18 19.06 -23.69
CA GLU A 12 10.24 18.85 -25.14
C GLU A 12 10.17 17.35 -25.48
N HIS A 13 10.93 16.53 -24.77
CA HIS A 13 10.90 15.08 -24.95
C HIS A 13 9.57 14.45 -24.56
N MET A 14 8.92 14.95 -23.51
CA MET A 14 7.59 14.54 -23.08
C MET A 14 6.50 15.16 -23.95
N GLY A 15 6.85 16.04 -24.89
CA GLY A 15 5.94 16.84 -25.71
C GLY A 15 4.93 17.65 -24.89
N VAL A 16 5.35 18.15 -23.74
CA VAL A 16 4.59 19.00 -22.83
C VAL A 16 4.85 20.46 -23.20
N PRO A 17 3.81 21.31 -23.34
CA PRO A 17 3.99 22.74 -23.55
C PRO A 17 4.88 23.38 -22.47
N ARG A 18 5.77 24.29 -22.89
CA ARG A 18 6.78 24.89 -22.01
C ARG A 18 6.16 25.71 -20.88
N ASP A 19 5.08 26.42 -21.17
CA ASP A 19 4.32 27.21 -20.21
C ASP A 19 3.70 26.35 -19.10
N LEU A 20 3.11 25.20 -19.45
CA LEU A 20 2.61 24.23 -18.46
C LEU A 20 3.75 23.67 -17.61
N TRP A 21 4.90 23.38 -18.24
CA TRP A 21 6.07 22.91 -17.53
C TRP A 21 6.63 23.94 -16.54
N GLU A 22 6.73 25.20 -16.95
CA GLU A 22 7.21 26.30 -16.09
C GLU A 22 6.23 26.64 -14.96
N ALA A 23 4.94 26.37 -15.14
CA ALA A 23 3.92 26.53 -14.10
C ALA A 23 3.98 25.45 -12.99
N ASN A 24 4.70 24.35 -13.20
CA ASN A 24 4.74 23.18 -12.30
C ASN A 24 3.35 22.60 -11.96
N ASP A 25 2.39 22.70 -12.90
CA ASP A 25 1.07 22.08 -12.76
C ASP A 25 1.15 20.60 -13.18
N TRP A 26 1.45 19.75 -12.21
CA TRP A 26 1.65 18.31 -12.46
C TRP A 26 0.40 17.62 -13.01
N ASP A 27 -0.80 18.05 -12.61
CA ASP A 27 -2.05 17.50 -13.11
C ASP A 27 -2.26 17.85 -14.58
N ALA A 28 -2.04 19.11 -14.97
CA ALA A 28 -2.12 19.53 -16.36
C ALA A 28 -1.06 18.85 -17.23
N ILE A 29 0.17 18.70 -16.72
CA ILE A 29 1.24 17.97 -17.40
C ILE A 29 0.86 16.50 -17.62
N ASN A 30 0.35 15.85 -16.58
CA ASN A 30 -0.07 14.44 -16.64
C ASN A 30 -1.25 14.24 -17.58
N GLU A 31 -2.20 15.17 -17.64
CA GLU A 31 -3.32 15.12 -18.58
C GLU A 31 -2.85 15.20 -20.05
N VAL A 32 -1.87 16.06 -20.36
CA VAL A 32 -1.28 16.12 -21.71
C VAL A 32 -0.67 14.77 -22.11
N ILE A 33 0.05 14.14 -21.17
CA ILE A 33 0.65 12.82 -21.40
C ILE A 33 -0.44 11.76 -21.57
N ARG A 34 -1.46 11.77 -20.71
CA ARG A 34 -2.59 10.84 -20.76
C ARG A 34 -3.31 10.92 -22.11
N GLN A 35 -3.70 12.12 -22.55
CA GLN A 35 -4.40 12.33 -23.82
C GLN A 35 -3.61 11.82 -25.03
N ARG A 36 -2.27 11.90 -24.99
CA ARG A 36 -1.44 11.39 -26.07
C ARG A 36 -1.48 9.86 -26.19
N TYR A 37 -1.62 9.15 -25.08
CA TYR A 37 -1.48 7.70 -25.02
C TYR A 37 -2.76 6.96 -24.61
N ILE A 38 -3.88 7.67 -24.40
CA ILE A 38 -5.13 7.09 -23.90
C ILE A 38 -5.68 5.99 -24.82
N ASP A 39 -5.53 6.15 -26.13
CA ASP A 39 -6.01 5.19 -27.13
C ASP A 39 -4.93 4.16 -27.52
N MET A 40 -3.76 4.18 -26.89
CA MET A 40 -2.68 3.25 -27.21
C MET A 40 -3.02 1.84 -26.67
N PRO A 41 -2.96 0.79 -27.51
CA PRO A 41 -3.17 -0.57 -27.03
C PRO A 41 -2.16 -0.96 -25.95
N LEU A 42 -2.60 -1.71 -24.94
CA LEU A 42 -1.75 -2.11 -23.80
C LEU A 42 -0.45 -2.80 -24.25
N ARG A 43 -0.50 -3.61 -25.31
CA ARG A 43 0.69 -4.26 -25.90
C ARG A 43 1.73 -3.24 -26.36
N ASP A 44 1.28 -2.14 -26.98
CA ASP A 44 2.16 -1.10 -27.51
C ASP A 44 2.70 -0.22 -26.38
N VAL A 45 1.88 0.05 -25.35
CA VAL A 45 2.32 0.71 -24.10
C VAL A 45 3.43 -0.12 -23.44
N ALA A 46 3.22 -1.43 -23.26
CA ALA A 46 4.20 -2.33 -22.68
C ALA A 46 5.48 -2.36 -23.52
N GLY A 47 5.38 -2.54 -24.85
CA GLY A 47 6.52 -2.51 -25.75
C GLY A 47 7.32 -1.21 -25.68
N MET A 48 6.63 -0.07 -25.58
CA MET A 48 7.26 1.24 -25.38
C MET A 48 7.98 1.32 -24.04
N PHE A 49 7.34 0.89 -22.95
CA PHE A 49 7.91 0.89 -21.61
C PHE A 49 9.18 0.03 -21.52
N PHE A 50 9.12 -1.22 -21.98
CA PHE A 50 10.27 -2.13 -22.08
C PHE A 50 11.40 -1.53 -22.92
N GLY A 51 11.06 -0.93 -24.07
CA GLY A 51 12.04 -0.30 -24.94
C GLY A 51 12.72 0.92 -24.31
N ILE A 52 12.00 1.74 -23.55
CA ILE A 52 12.56 2.89 -22.84
C ILE A 52 13.47 2.44 -21.70
N HIS A 53 13.04 1.44 -20.92
CA HIS A 53 13.82 0.86 -19.84
C HIS A 53 15.13 0.25 -20.37
N GLY A 54 15.06 -0.57 -21.43
CA GLY A 54 16.25 -1.17 -22.04
C GLY A 54 17.30 -0.14 -22.47
N LYS A 55 16.86 0.97 -23.10
CA LYS A 55 17.75 2.09 -23.47
C LYS A 55 18.38 2.78 -22.26
N LEU A 56 17.65 2.86 -21.14
CA LEU A 56 18.19 3.41 -19.91
C LEU A 56 19.29 2.52 -19.33
N ILE A 57 19.07 1.20 -19.28
CA ILE A 57 20.08 0.25 -18.81
C ILE A 57 21.34 0.29 -19.69
N GLU A 58 21.17 0.30 -21.01
CA GLU A 58 22.29 0.47 -21.95
C GLU A 58 23.07 1.77 -21.67
N ARG A 59 22.35 2.88 -21.44
CA ARG A 59 22.97 4.16 -21.12
C ARG A 59 23.73 4.13 -19.80
N LEU A 60 23.14 3.60 -18.73
CA LEU A 60 23.77 3.53 -17.41
C LEU A 60 25.02 2.64 -17.42
N ASN A 61 25.00 1.53 -18.17
CA ASN A 61 26.17 0.67 -18.36
C ASN A 61 27.35 1.36 -19.06
N SER A 62 27.11 2.45 -19.78
CA SER A 62 28.15 3.25 -20.44
C SER A 62 28.73 4.36 -19.55
N MET A 63 28.15 4.62 -18.36
CA MET A 63 28.53 5.71 -17.47
C MET A 63 29.49 5.25 -16.37
N THR A 64 30.34 6.18 -15.90
CA THR A 64 31.15 5.94 -14.69
C THR A 64 30.41 6.40 -13.42
N VAL A 65 30.93 6.04 -12.25
CA VAL A 65 30.43 6.52 -10.95
C VAL A 65 30.53 8.05 -10.89
N GLU A 66 31.62 8.62 -11.38
CA GLU A 66 31.85 10.06 -11.42
C GLU A 66 30.79 10.78 -12.26
N ASP A 67 30.38 10.20 -13.40
CA ASP A 67 29.29 10.75 -14.22
C ASP A 67 27.97 10.78 -13.46
N LEU A 68 27.69 9.75 -12.64
CA LEU A 68 26.47 9.65 -11.83
C LEU A 68 26.49 10.55 -10.60
N LEU A 69 27.67 10.86 -10.06
CA LEU A 69 27.85 11.79 -8.95
C LEU A 69 27.88 13.26 -9.38
N ARG A 70 27.90 13.56 -10.68
CA ARG A 70 27.75 14.94 -11.15
C ARG A 70 26.41 15.51 -10.72
N PRO A 71 26.36 16.81 -10.36
CA PRO A 71 25.11 17.47 -10.02
C PRO A 71 24.14 17.40 -11.20
N TYR A 72 22.85 17.33 -10.90
CA TYR A 72 21.79 17.31 -11.91
C TYR A 72 21.94 18.42 -12.96
N SER A 73 22.39 19.61 -12.52
CA SER A 73 22.64 20.77 -13.39
C SER A 73 23.71 20.56 -14.46
N ALA A 74 24.59 19.56 -14.32
CA ALA A 74 25.54 19.16 -15.36
C ALA A 74 24.84 18.57 -16.60
N TYR A 75 23.64 18.02 -16.43
CA TYR A 75 22.81 17.46 -17.51
C TYR A 75 21.61 18.34 -17.85
N GLN A 76 21.16 19.19 -16.93
CA GLN A 76 20.07 20.14 -17.16
C GLN A 76 20.48 21.53 -16.69
N PRO A 77 21.20 22.28 -17.53
CA PRO A 77 21.61 23.64 -17.21
C PRO A 77 20.40 24.51 -16.83
N GLY A 78 20.48 25.20 -15.69
CA GLY A 78 19.40 26.04 -15.17
C GLY A 78 18.45 25.35 -14.18
N SER A 79 18.61 24.05 -13.92
CA SER A 79 17.90 23.39 -12.82
C SER A 79 18.39 23.89 -11.46
N THR A 80 17.46 24.11 -10.54
CA THR A 80 17.72 24.45 -9.12
C THR A 80 17.86 23.22 -8.23
N TRP A 81 17.74 22.01 -8.80
CA TRP A 81 17.89 20.76 -8.05
C TRP A 81 19.36 20.52 -7.70
N ASP A 82 19.66 20.55 -6.40
CA ASP A 82 21.01 20.40 -5.85
C ASP A 82 21.24 18.98 -5.31
N ALA A 83 21.28 18.01 -6.21
CA ALA A 83 21.65 16.63 -5.90
C ALA A 83 22.28 15.95 -7.13
N PRO A 84 23.03 14.85 -6.94
CA PRO A 84 23.64 14.12 -8.04
C PRO A 84 22.57 13.47 -8.93
N ILE A 85 22.90 13.23 -10.19
CA ILE A 85 22.00 12.54 -11.12
C ILE A 85 21.67 11.11 -10.64
N LEU A 86 22.55 10.49 -9.85
CA LEU A 86 22.31 9.22 -9.16
C LEU A 86 20.98 9.21 -8.39
N LYS A 87 20.74 10.25 -7.57
CA LYS A 87 19.51 10.37 -6.76
C LYS A 87 18.28 10.49 -7.65
N TRP A 88 18.40 11.20 -8.77
CA TRP A 88 17.31 11.34 -9.73
C TRP A 88 16.97 10.01 -10.43
N VAL A 89 17.99 9.26 -10.87
CA VAL A 89 17.80 7.94 -11.49
C VAL A 89 17.13 6.98 -10.52
N ARG A 90 17.56 6.97 -9.24
CA ARG A 90 16.94 6.21 -8.15
C ARG A 90 15.44 6.50 -8.02
N LEU A 91 15.09 7.78 -7.87
CA LEU A 91 13.72 8.27 -7.69
C LEU A 91 12.81 8.06 -8.90
N ASN A 92 13.34 7.83 -10.10
CA ASN A 92 12.56 7.68 -11.33
C ASN A 92 12.69 6.27 -11.95
N THR A 93 13.32 5.33 -11.25
CA THR A 93 13.36 3.91 -11.62
C THR A 93 12.75 3.07 -10.51
N PHE A 94 13.51 2.30 -9.74
CA PHE A 94 12.96 1.30 -8.82
C PHE A 94 12.10 1.89 -7.70
N GLU A 95 12.40 3.09 -7.18
CA GLU A 95 11.51 3.72 -6.18
C GLU A 95 10.16 4.09 -6.80
N HIS A 96 10.17 4.61 -8.04
CA HIS A 96 8.97 4.97 -8.78
C HIS A 96 8.20 3.73 -9.28
N TYR A 97 8.89 2.65 -9.65
CA TYR A 97 8.27 1.38 -10.00
C TYR A 97 7.55 0.81 -8.79
N ALA A 98 8.22 0.72 -7.64
CA ALA A 98 7.62 0.25 -6.40
C ALA A 98 6.40 1.11 -6.01
N GLU A 99 6.49 2.44 -6.12
CA GLU A 99 5.35 3.32 -5.92
C GLU A 99 4.19 2.99 -6.88
N HIS A 100 4.45 2.97 -8.19
CA HIS A 100 3.40 2.78 -9.20
C HIS A 100 2.82 1.36 -9.26
N THR A 101 3.57 0.32 -8.92
CA THR A 101 3.04 -1.04 -8.79
C THR A 101 1.87 -1.04 -7.81
N LEU A 102 2.05 -0.41 -6.64
CA LEU A 102 0.98 -0.32 -5.65
C LEU A 102 -0.27 0.39 -6.21
N TRP A 103 -0.09 1.47 -6.98
CA TRP A 103 -1.20 2.17 -7.63
C TRP A 103 -1.89 1.30 -8.69
N MET A 104 -1.13 0.63 -9.56
CA MET A 104 -1.69 -0.19 -10.64
C MET A 104 -2.39 -1.44 -10.10
N GLU A 105 -1.80 -2.12 -9.13
CA GLU A 105 -2.46 -3.23 -8.46
C GLU A 105 -3.73 -2.78 -7.74
N ARG A 106 -3.73 -1.60 -7.09
CA ARG A 106 -4.94 -1.03 -6.49
C ARG A 106 -6.02 -0.77 -7.53
N ILE A 107 -5.68 -0.20 -8.69
CA ILE A 107 -6.63 0.03 -9.78
C ILE A 107 -7.18 -1.29 -10.32
N ALA A 108 -6.30 -2.27 -10.60
CA ALA A 108 -6.70 -3.58 -11.09
C ALA A 108 -7.62 -4.31 -10.09
N ARG A 109 -7.24 -4.35 -8.80
CA ARG A 109 -8.05 -4.96 -7.73
C ARG A 109 -9.38 -4.25 -7.53
N LYS A 110 -9.43 -2.91 -7.66
CA LYS A 110 -10.67 -2.12 -7.54
C LYS A 110 -11.70 -2.45 -8.63
N HIS A 111 -11.27 -3.01 -9.77
CA HIS A 111 -12.15 -3.35 -10.88
C HIS A 111 -12.56 -4.83 -10.94
N ASP A 112 -11.90 -5.73 -10.20
CA ASP A 112 -12.34 -7.13 -10.04
C ASP A 112 -13.08 -7.31 -8.71
N THR A 113 -14.40 -7.23 -8.76
CA THR A 113 -15.27 -7.34 -7.57
C THR A 113 -15.66 -8.78 -7.25
N SER A 114 -14.87 -9.77 -7.69
CA SER A 114 -15.17 -11.18 -7.44
C SER A 114 -14.78 -11.64 -6.03
N VAL A 115 -15.48 -12.67 -5.55
CA VAL A 115 -15.13 -13.36 -4.29
C VAL A 115 -13.72 -13.91 -4.33
N ALA A 116 -13.29 -14.44 -5.49
CA ALA A 116 -11.93 -14.94 -5.66
C ALA A 116 -10.88 -13.83 -5.48
N ASN A 117 -11.07 -12.67 -6.10
CA ASN A 117 -10.16 -11.55 -5.95
C ASN A 117 -10.17 -10.96 -4.53
N LEU A 118 -11.34 -10.89 -3.89
CA LEU A 118 -11.45 -10.48 -2.49
C LEU A 118 -10.67 -11.43 -1.58
N LEU A 119 -10.88 -12.75 -1.70
CA LEU A 119 -10.15 -13.75 -0.91
C LEU A 119 -8.64 -13.68 -1.15
N ALA A 120 -8.21 -13.50 -2.40
CA ALA A 120 -6.80 -13.31 -2.71
C ALA A 120 -6.22 -12.05 -2.06
N SER A 121 -6.98 -10.96 -2.04
CA SER A 121 -6.57 -9.70 -1.41
C SER A 121 -6.49 -9.83 0.12
N ILE A 122 -7.47 -10.49 0.75
CA ILE A 122 -7.47 -10.81 2.19
C ILE A 122 -6.24 -11.66 2.53
N GLY A 123 -6.01 -12.75 1.78
CA GLY A 123 -4.88 -13.65 1.97
C GLY A 123 -3.54 -12.94 1.82
N GLY A 124 -3.34 -12.14 0.77
CA GLY A 124 -2.09 -11.40 0.57
C GLY A 124 -1.82 -10.37 1.68
N GLY A 125 -2.85 -9.66 2.13
CA GLY A 125 -2.73 -8.74 3.27
C GLY A 125 -2.40 -9.47 4.57
N TRP A 126 -3.07 -10.60 4.82
CA TRP A 126 -2.82 -11.46 5.98
C TRP A 126 -1.40 -12.01 5.98
N ASP A 127 -0.92 -12.55 4.86
CA ASP A 127 0.43 -13.09 4.72
C ASP A 127 1.49 -12.00 4.93
N THR A 128 1.28 -10.80 4.37
CA THR A 128 2.18 -9.65 4.56
C THR A 128 2.29 -9.25 6.03
N LEU A 129 1.15 -9.14 6.73
CA LEU A 129 1.12 -8.81 8.15
C LEU A 129 1.83 -9.91 8.96
N ASN A 130 1.51 -11.19 8.72
CA ASN A 130 2.11 -12.31 9.43
C ASN A 130 3.62 -12.40 9.24
N ALA A 131 4.10 -12.25 8.00
CA ALA A 131 5.53 -12.29 7.72
C ALA A 131 6.30 -11.25 8.55
N TYR A 132 5.72 -10.05 8.74
CA TYR A 132 6.31 -9.05 9.62
C TYR A 132 6.23 -9.45 11.09
N LEU A 133 5.06 -9.86 11.59
CA LEU A 133 4.88 -10.25 12.99
C LEU A 133 5.79 -11.43 13.39
N ASP A 134 5.97 -12.41 12.50
CA ASP A 134 6.83 -13.57 12.70
C ASP A 134 8.32 -13.19 12.81
N SER A 135 8.71 -12.06 12.21
CA SER A 135 10.08 -11.53 12.32
C SER A 135 10.40 -10.88 13.67
N LEU A 136 9.36 -10.48 14.43
CA LEU A 136 9.54 -9.74 15.69
C LEU A 136 9.97 -10.66 16.85
N THR A 137 10.79 -10.12 17.74
CA THR A 137 11.07 -10.77 19.03
C THR A 137 9.88 -10.70 19.98
N GLU A 138 9.88 -11.50 21.05
CA GLU A 138 8.85 -11.44 22.08
C GLU A 138 8.72 -10.03 22.69
N ALA A 139 9.85 -9.41 23.07
CA ALA A 139 9.85 -8.06 23.63
C ALA A 139 9.29 -7.01 22.65
N GLN A 140 9.62 -7.09 21.36
CA GLN A 140 9.03 -6.20 20.35
C GLN A 140 7.52 -6.39 20.19
N ARG A 141 7.01 -7.61 20.43
CA ARG A 141 5.58 -7.91 20.33
C ARG A 141 4.78 -7.42 21.55
N THR A 142 5.38 -7.46 22.74
CA THR A 142 4.62 -7.37 24.00
C THR A 142 5.05 -6.26 24.96
N GLU A 143 6.24 -5.68 24.80
CA GLU A 143 6.78 -4.68 25.75
C GLU A 143 6.85 -3.27 25.17
N LEU A 144 7.20 -3.15 23.88
CA LEU A 144 7.25 -1.85 23.20
C LEU A 144 5.83 -1.36 22.93
N ALA A 145 5.59 -0.08 23.21
CA ALA A 145 4.30 0.56 23.05
C ALA A 145 4.40 1.93 22.40
N ASP A 146 3.32 2.34 21.73
CA ASP A 146 3.17 3.68 21.21
C ASP A 146 2.90 4.73 22.31
N ALA A 147 2.70 5.98 21.91
CA ALA A 147 2.39 7.07 22.84
C ALA A 147 1.04 6.89 23.59
N GLY A 148 0.14 6.05 23.07
CA GLY A 148 -1.13 5.68 23.68
C GLY A 148 -1.01 4.48 24.63
N GLY A 149 0.17 3.87 24.74
CA GLY A 149 0.40 2.67 25.55
C GLY A 149 -0.04 1.37 24.87
N TRP A 150 -0.27 1.40 23.55
CA TRP A 150 -0.62 0.21 22.77
C TRP A 150 0.62 -0.51 22.29
N THR A 151 0.70 -1.80 22.61
CA THR A 151 1.75 -2.70 22.12
C THR A 151 1.42 -3.23 20.73
N VAL A 152 2.40 -3.86 20.06
CA VAL A 152 2.15 -4.61 18.82
C VAL A 152 1.05 -5.66 19.03
N LYS A 153 1.08 -6.39 20.15
CA LYS A 153 0.03 -7.33 20.55
C LYS A 153 -1.36 -6.68 20.59
N ASP A 154 -1.47 -5.47 21.15
CA ASP A 154 -2.73 -4.76 21.26
C ASP A 154 -3.29 -4.36 19.90
N HIS A 155 -2.44 -3.89 18.99
CA HIS A 155 -2.84 -3.63 17.60
C HIS A 155 -3.31 -4.91 16.89
N VAL A 156 -2.62 -6.04 17.09
CA VAL A 156 -2.97 -7.31 16.45
C VAL A 156 -4.33 -7.84 16.93
N ILE A 157 -4.61 -7.81 18.23
CA ILE A 157 -5.94 -8.24 18.71
C ILE A 157 -7.03 -7.26 18.28
N HIS A 158 -6.75 -5.95 18.24
CA HIS A 158 -7.69 -4.97 17.74
C HIS A 158 -8.09 -5.22 16.28
N LEU A 159 -7.11 -5.48 15.40
CA LEU A 159 -7.37 -5.87 14.01
C LEU A 159 -8.31 -7.09 13.96
N ALA A 160 -8.05 -8.11 14.77
CA ALA A 160 -8.87 -9.32 14.80
C ALA A 160 -10.31 -9.06 15.29
N ILE A 161 -10.53 -8.17 16.26
CA ILE A 161 -11.89 -7.86 16.73
C ILE A 161 -12.68 -7.06 15.71
N TRP A 162 -12.05 -6.11 15.02
CA TRP A 162 -12.67 -5.42 13.88
C TRP A 162 -12.97 -6.39 12.75
N GLU A 163 -12.09 -7.34 12.50
CA GLU A 163 -12.32 -8.39 11.53
C GLU A 163 -13.55 -9.24 11.89
N ASP A 164 -13.73 -9.53 13.17
CA ASP A 164 -14.85 -10.36 13.64
C ASP A 164 -16.22 -9.70 13.47
N THR A 165 -16.28 -8.38 13.32
CA THR A 165 -17.53 -7.68 12.98
C THR A 165 -18.11 -8.15 11.64
N MET A 166 -17.26 -8.59 10.70
CA MET A 166 -17.71 -9.17 9.43
C MET A 166 -18.30 -10.56 9.60
N ASN A 167 -17.76 -11.37 10.52
CA ASN A 167 -18.36 -12.65 10.87
C ASN A 167 -19.76 -12.45 11.46
N ALA A 168 -19.91 -11.49 12.37
CA ALA A 168 -21.19 -11.13 12.98
C ALA A 168 -22.19 -10.59 11.94
N LEU A 169 -21.75 -9.68 11.06
CA LEU A 169 -22.56 -9.15 9.96
C LEU A 169 -23.12 -10.27 9.07
N LEU A 170 -22.28 -11.23 8.68
CA LEU A 170 -22.69 -12.39 7.88
C LEU A 170 -23.56 -13.39 8.65
N GLU A 171 -23.64 -13.28 9.98
CA GLU A 171 -24.57 -14.02 10.85
C GLU A 171 -25.88 -13.26 11.10
N GLY A 172 -26.04 -12.06 10.54
CA GLY A 172 -27.18 -11.18 10.78
C GLY A 172 -27.18 -10.58 12.19
N GLN A 173 -26.02 -10.49 12.82
CA GLN A 173 -25.82 -9.83 14.11
C GLN A 173 -25.37 -8.38 13.88
N ASP A 174 -25.72 -7.48 14.80
CA ASP A 174 -25.25 -6.10 14.77
C ASP A 174 -23.76 -6.00 15.17
N ALA A 175 -23.05 -5.05 14.56
CA ALA A 175 -21.62 -4.85 14.78
C ALA A 175 -21.29 -4.47 16.24
N LEU A 176 -22.22 -3.75 16.90
CA LEU A 176 -22.10 -3.30 18.28
C LEU A 176 -22.00 -4.49 19.26
N SER A 177 -22.83 -5.51 19.06
CA SER A 177 -22.81 -6.76 19.83
C SER A 177 -21.54 -7.55 19.56
N ALA A 178 -21.02 -7.52 18.32
CA ALA A 178 -19.79 -8.21 17.94
C ALA A 178 -18.56 -7.65 18.66
N VAL A 179 -18.43 -6.31 18.73
CA VAL A 179 -17.35 -5.65 19.50
C VAL A 179 -17.67 -5.59 21.00
N GLY A 180 -18.92 -5.83 21.39
CA GLY A 180 -19.41 -5.87 22.76
C GLY A 180 -19.34 -4.51 23.47
N VAL A 181 -19.77 -3.44 22.80
CA VAL A 181 -19.92 -2.09 23.39
C VAL A 181 -21.39 -1.75 23.57
N ASP A 182 -21.70 -0.73 24.37
CA ASP A 182 -23.07 -0.20 24.45
C ASP A 182 -23.36 0.81 23.34
N GLN A 183 -24.66 1.10 23.12
CA GLN A 183 -25.12 2.02 22.08
C GLN A 183 -24.62 3.45 22.31
N GLU A 184 -24.48 3.87 23.57
CA GLU A 184 -24.01 5.20 23.90
C GLU A 184 -22.54 5.41 23.47
N THR A 185 -21.69 4.42 23.73
CA THR A 185 -20.29 4.39 23.29
C THR A 185 -20.19 4.37 21.77
N TRP A 186 -21.03 3.56 21.12
CA TRP A 186 -21.07 3.46 19.66
C TRP A 186 -21.50 4.78 19.00
N ASP A 187 -22.51 5.47 19.53
CA ASP A 187 -23.05 6.67 18.90
C ASP A 187 -22.18 7.91 19.16
N ASN A 188 -21.51 7.99 20.32
CA ASN A 188 -20.90 9.24 20.78
C ASN A 188 -19.37 9.22 20.89
N ASP A 189 -18.73 8.06 20.87
CA ASP A 189 -17.26 7.93 21.04
C ASP A 189 -16.65 6.90 20.08
N HIS A 190 -17.32 6.62 18.97
CA HIS A 190 -16.77 5.76 17.93
C HIS A 190 -15.79 6.54 17.01
N PRO A 191 -14.59 6.01 16.69
CA PRO A 191 -14.08 4.68 17.04
C PRO A 191 -13.28 4.63 18.35
N HIS A 192 -12.94 5.78 18.96
CA HIS A 192 -11.98 5.86 20.07
C HIS A 192 -12.40 5.11 21.33
N GLY A 193 -13.61 5.33 21.83
CA GLY A 193 -14.22 4.62 22.95
C GLY A 193 -14.37 3.12 22.70
N VAL A 194 -14.76 2.74 21.48
CA VAL A 194 -14.81 1.31 21.07
C VAL A 194 -13.43 0.67 21.17
N ASN A 195 -12.41 1.33 20.62
CA ASN A 195 -11.03 0.86 20.67
C ASN A 195 -10.50 0.77 22.10
N ALA A 196 -10.86 1.70 22.97
CA ALA A 196 -10.50 1.66 24.39
C ALA A 196 -11.17 0.48 25.13
N VAL A 197 -12.42 0.13 24.78
CA VAL A 197 -13.10 -1.06 25.32
C VAL A 197 -12.39 -2.33 24.85
N ILE A 198 -12.05 -2.42 23.56
CA ILE A 198 -11.30 -3.55 23.00
C ILE A 198 -9.96 -3.71 23.73
N HIS A 199 -9.18 -2.63 23.84
CA HIS A 199 -7.88 -2.65 24.53
C HIS A 199 -8.01 -3.15 25.97
N ARG A 200 -8.92 -2.55 26.76
CA ARG A 200 -9.14 -2.96 28.15
C ARG A 200 -9.56 -4.43 28.29
N ARG A 201 -10.36 -4.94 27.35
CA ARG A 201 -10.87 -6.31 27.37
C ARG A 201 -9.78 -7.35 27.08
N TYR A 202 -8.83 -7.02 26.21
CA TYR A 202 -7.88 -7.99 25.68
C TYR A 202 -6.41 -7.74 26.07
N GLN A 203 -6.09 -6.64 26.77
CA GLN A 203 -4.73 -6.30 27.20
C GLN A 203 -4.03 -7.42 27.98
N ASP A 204 -4.78 -8.24 28.73
CA ASP A 204 -4.22 -9.31 29.57
C ASP A 204 -3.97 -10.63 28.81
N LEU A 205 -4.34 -10.73 27.53
CA LEU A 205 -4.04 -11.91 26.72
C LEU A 205 -2.54 -12.06 26.48
N SER A 206 -2.05 -13.31 26.44
CA SER A 206 -0.71 -13.62 25.95
C SER A 206 -0.64 -13.47 24.43
N TRP A 207 0.57 -13.35 23.88
CA TRP A 207 0.78 -13.34 22.43
C TRP A 207 0.20 -14.59 21.75
N GLU A 208 0.39 -15.78 22.33
CA GLU A 208 -0.15 -17.04 21.80
C GLU A 208 -1.69 -17.05 21.79
N GLN A 209 -2.31 -16.52 22.84
CA GLN A 209 -3.78 -16.41 22.91
C GLN A 209 -4.32 -15.45 21.85
N VAL A 210 -3.62 -14.33 21.61
CA VAL A 210 -3.96 -13.40 20.54
C VAL A 210 -3.81 -14.07 19.18
N GLN A 211 -2.70 -14.76 18.92
CA GLN A 211 -2.44 -15.50 17.67
C GLN A 211 -3.51 -16.58 17.40
N GLN A 212 -3.86 -17.37 18.43
CA GLN A 212 -4.92 -18.36 18.29
C GLN A 212 -6.26 -17.70 17.96
N LYS A 213 -6.66 -16.69 18.73
CA LYS A 213 -7.94 -16.00 18.56
C LYS A 213 -8.06 -15.37 17.18
N ARG A 214 -7.03 -14.67 16.70
CA ARG A 214 -7.06 -14.08 15.35
C ARG A 214 -7.13 -15.14 14.26
N GLY A 215 -6.43 -16.26 14.41
CA GLY A 215 -6.50 -17.36 13.44
C GLY A 215 -7.90 -17.94 13.34
N GLU A 216 -8.56 -18.19 14.48
CA GLU A 216 -9.94 -18.69 14.53
C GLU A 216 -10.94 -17.73 13.87
N ILE A 217 -10.78 -16.42 14.11
CA ILE A 217 -11.61 -15.37 13.50
C ILE A 217 -11.40 -15.34 11.98
N HIS A 218 -10.15 -15.38 11.55
CA HIS A 218 -9.76 -15.29 10.15
C HIS A 218 -10.24 -16.49 9.33
N ASP A 219 -10.01 -17.71 9.82
CA ASP A 219 -10.44 -18.93 9.15
C ASP A 219 -11.97 -18.97 9.00
N ARG A 220 -12.70 -18.52 10.04
CA ARG A 220 -14.16 -18.40 9.99
C ARG A 220 -14.61 -17.37 8.95
N LEU A 221 -13.92 -16.24 8.85
CA LEU A 221 -14.24 -15.20 7.86
C LEU A 221 -14.00 -15.72 6.45
N LEU A 222 -12.85 -16.33 6.16
CA LEU A 222 -12.53 -16.90 4.85
C LEU A 222 -13.58 -17.93 4.41
N ALA A 223 -14.01 -18.80 5.33
CA ALA A 223 -15.05 -19.78 5.04
C ALA A 223 -16.38 -19.12 4.65
N LYS A 224 -16.79 -18.05 5.34
CA LYS A 224 -18.04 -17.34 5.04
C LYS A 224 -17.94 -16.51 3.76
N VAL A 225 -16.86 -15.77 3.56
CA VAL A 225 -16.62 -14.99 2.34
C VAL A 225 -16.60 -15.92 1.13
N GLY A 226 -15.95 -17.09 1.23
CA GLY A 226 -15.93 -18.10 0.18
C GLY A 226 -17.29 -18.73 -0.17
N ALA A 227 -18.30 -18.56 0.69
CA ALA A 227 -19.67 -19.00 0.44
C ALA A 227 -20.55 -17.93 -0.23
N LEU A 228 -20.07 -16.69 -0.35
CA LEU A 228 -20.80 -15.61 -1.01
C LEU A 228 -20.77 -15.76 -2.54
N SER A 229 -21.72 -15.10 -3.21
CA SER A 229 -21.63 -14.86 -4.64
C SER A 229 -20.98 -13.50 -4.95
N ASN A 230 -20.48 -13.31 -6.17
CA ASN A 230 -20.02 -12.00 -6.63
C ASN A 230 -21.13 -10.93 -6.56
N ALA A 231 -22.40 -11.33 -6.70
CA ALA A 231 -23.52 -10.42 -6.57
C ALA A 231 -23.74 -9.99 -5.11
N ASP A 232 -23.51 -10.87 -4.14
CA ASP A 232 -23.63 -10.54 -2.72
C ASP A 232 -22.63 -9.46 -2.31
N LEU A 233 -21.40 -9.49 -2.85
CA LEU A 233 -20.39 -8.46 -2.58
C LEU A 233 -20.81 -7.06 -3.03
N MET A 234 -21.69 -6.97 -4.01
CA MET A 234 -22.18 -5.70 -4.56
C MET A 234 -23.47 -5.22 -3.92
N ARG A 235 -24.07 -6.02 -3.03
CA ARG A 235 -25.25 -5.60 -2.27
C ARG A 235 -24.85 -4.54 -1.23
N PRO A 236 -25.73 -3.57 -0.94
CA PRO A 236 -25.50 -2.57 0.08
C PRO A 236 -25.22 -3.20 1.46
N HIS A 237 -24.35 -2.59 2.25
CA HIS A 237 -24.09 -2.99 3.64
C HIS A 237 -25.39 -3.04 4.47
N SER A 238 -26.30 -2.09 4.26
CA SER A 238 -27.63 -2.05 4.89
C SER A 238 -28.50 -3.28 4.65
N ASP A 239 -28.21 -4.10 3.62
CA ASP A 239 -28.92 -5.37 3.41
C ASP A 239 -28.55 -6.45 4.44
N PHE A 240 -27.41 -6.30 5.11
CA PHE A 240 -26.85 -7.26 6.06
C PHE A 240 -26.85 -6.73 7.50
N ASP A 241 -26.80 -5.42 7.67
CA ASP A 241 -26.93 -4.75 8.97
C ASP A 241 -28.22 -3.90 9.01
N PRO A 242 -29.28 -4.38 9.67
CA PRO A 242 -30.54 -3.65 9.81
C PRO A 242 -30.41 -2.30 10.53
N GLY A 243 -29.33 -2.09 11.30
CA GLY A 243 -29.04 -0.83 11.99
C GLY A 243 -28.30 0.18 11.11
N SER A 244 -27.80 -0.23 9.94
CA SER A 244 -27.02 0.61 9.05
C SER A 244 -27.88 1.26 7.96
N THR A 245 -27.57 2.53 7.65
CA THR A 245 -28.11 3.23 6.46
C THR A 245 -27.10 3.27 5.31
N SER A 246 -25.96 2.58 5.46
CA SER A 246 -24.88 2.62 4.47
C SER A 246 -25.29 1.92 3.17
N SER A 247 -25.25 2.67 2.08
CA SER A 247 -25.43 2.16 0.72
C SER A 247 -24.14 1.61 0.10
N GLU A 248 -23.03 1.65 0.84
CA GLU A 248 -21.75 1.14 0.33
C GLU A 248 -21.83 -0.38 0.11
N PRO A 249 -21.19 -0.92 -0.95
CA PRO A 249 -21.13 -2.35 -1.18
C PRO A 249 -20.49 -3.09 -0.01
N LEU A 250 -20.95 -4.32 0.26
CA LEU A 250 -20.34 -5.22 1.23
C LEU A 250 -18.83 -5.41 0.96
N LEU A 251 -18.43 -5.41 -0.31
CA LEU A 251 -17.03 -5.43 -0.74
C LEU A 251 -16.18 -4.32 -0.08
N SER A 252 -16.71 -3.08 -0.02
CA SER A 252 -15.99 -1.95 0.57
C SER A 252 -15.78 -2.16 2.07
N TYR A 253 -16.79 -2.70 2.76
CA TYR A 253 -16.71 -3.01 4.19
C TYR A 253 -15.66 -4.09 4.48
N PHE A 254 -15.62 -5.15 3.67
CA PHE A 254 -14.63 -6.21 3.80
C PHE A 254 -13.22 -5.72 3.50
N ALA A 255 -13.03 -4.94 2.44
CA ALA A 255 -11.74 -4.35 2.13
C ALA A 255 -11.23 -3.46 3.28
N GLY A 256 -12.10 -2.63 3.83
CA GLY A 256 -11.79 -1.70 4.91
C GLY A 256 -11.39 -2.39 6.22
N ASN A 257 -11.99 -3.54 6.54
CA ASN A 257 -11.75 -4.25 7.82
C ASN A 257 -10.81 -5.47 7.72
N THR A 258 -10.27 -5.76 6.53
CA THR A 258 -9.26 -6.82 6.32
C THR A 258 -7.95 -6.23 5.79
N PHE A 259 -7.59 -6.47 4.53
CA PHE A 259 -6.32 -6.08 3.94
C PHE A 259 -6.09 -4.57 3.94
N GLY A 260 -7.14 -3.76 3.85
CA GLY A 260 -7.04 -2.30 4.05
C GLY A 260 -6.60 -1.95 5.46
N HIS A 261 -7.24 -2.56 6.47
CA HIS A 261 -6.94 -2.34 7.89
C HIS A 261 -5.55 -2.83 8.27
N TYR A 262 -5.15 -4.01 7.78
CA TYR A 262 -3.81 -4.55 8.01
C TYR A 262 -2.74 -3.61 7.44
N ALA A 263 -2.95 -3.11 6.22
CA ALA A 263 -2.03 -2.20 5.56
C ALA A 263 -1.96 -0.83 6.26
N GLU A 264 -3.08 -0.36 6.83
CA GLU A 264 -3.13 0.86 7.65
C GLU A 264 -2.31 0.71 8.94
N HIS A 265 -2.43 -0.41 9.65
CA HIS A 265 -1.75 -0.63 10.92
C HIS A 265 -0.29 -1.06 10.78
N LEU A 266 0.11 -1.68 9.67
CA LEU A 266 1.47 -2.21 9.51
C LEU A 266 2.57 -1.16 9.72
N PRO A 267 2.49 0.09 9.20
CA PRO A 267 3.45 1.13 9.50
C PRO A 267 3.53 1.51 10.98
N TRP A 268 2.41 1.48 11.71
CA TRP A 268 2.39 1.81 13.14
C TRP A 268 3.06 0.70 13.95
N ILE A 269 2.74 -0.55 13.63
CA ILE A 269 3.37 -1.74 14.21
C ILE A 269 4.88 -1.70 13.95
N LYS A 270 5.31 -1.34 12.73
CA LYS A 270 6.72 -1.14 12.38
C LYS A 270 7.38 -0.06 13.22
N ALA A 271 6.76 1.11 13.32
CA ALA A 271 7.29 2.23 14.10
C ALA A 271 7.49 1.88 15.58
N ILE A 272 6.56 1.10 16.17
CA ILE A 272 6.68 0.59 17.54
C ILE A 272 7.87 -0.38 17.64
N ALA A 273 8.06 -1.24 16.65
CA ALA A 273 9.07 -2.30 16.66
C ALA A 273 10.50 -1.84 16.25
N GLU A 274 10.65 -0.73 15.53
CA GLU A 274 11.87 -0.43 14.74
C GLU A 274 12.76 0.75 15.16
N ALA A 275 12.41 1.65 16.08
CA ALA A 275 13.13 2.93 16.30
C ALA A 275 14.62 3.00 15.84
N PRO A 276 14.99 3.98 14.99
CA PRO A 276 15.21 3.85 13.54
C PRO A 276 16.65 3.42 13.14
N PRO A 277 16.84 2.89 11.91
CA PRO A 277 18.12 3.01 11.20
C PRO A 277 18.04 3.72 9.83
N GLU A 278 19.08 4.51 9.56
CA GLU A 278 19.43 5.19 8.30
C GLU A 278 20.00 4.18 7.27
N ASP A 279 19.53 4.17 6.02
CA ASP A 279 20.11 3.30 4.98
C ASP A 279 20.03 3.91 3.56
N GLU A 280 21.11 4.55 3.09
CA GLU A 280 21.28 5.03 1.70
C GLU A 280 22.34 4.20 0.94
N PRO A 281 22.11 3.84 -0.34
CA PRO A 281 23.04 3.04 -1.16
C PRO A 281 24.32 3.79 -1.54
N THR A 282 25.45 3.07 -1.71
CA THR A 282 26.81 3.66 -1.81
C THR A 282 27.60 3.35 -3.08
N THR A 283 27.11 2.49 -4.01
CA THR A 283 27.81 2.16 -5.27
C THR A 283 26.87 2.02 -6.48
N VAL A 284 27.42 2.06 -7.70
CA VAL A 284 26.65 1.84 -8.95
C VAL A 284 26.21 0.38 -9.09
N ALA A 285 27.02 -0.58 -8.65
CA ALA A 285 26.63 -1.98 -8.65
C ALA A 285 25.45 -2.24 -7.68
N ASP A 286 25.48 -1.62 -6.50
CA ASP A 286 24.39 -1.65 -5.52
C ASP A 286 23.12 -0.97 -6.09
N LEU A 287 23.26 0.19 -6.74
CA LEU A 287 22.15 0.83 -7.43
C LEU A 287 21.56 -0.05 -8.55
N LEU A 288 22.39 -0.63 -9.41
CA LEU A 288 21.95 -1.49 -10.51
C LEU A 288 21.30 -2.78 -9.99
N ALA A 289 21.80 -3.35 -8.90
CA ALA A 289 21.19 -4.49 -8.25
C ALA A 289 19.79 -4.15 -7.72
N ARG A 290 19.63 -3.01 -7.06
CA ARG A 290 18.32 -2.52 -6.58
C ARG A 290 17.36 -2.15 -7.73
N ILE A 291 17.89 -1.60 -8.83
CA ILE A 291 17.12 -1.38 -10.06
C ILE A 291 16.62 -2.69 -10.65
N GLY A 292 17.52 -3.68 -10.79
CA GLY A 292 17.19 -5.00 -11.32
C GLY A 292 16.16 -5.72 -10.45
N GLN A 293 16.35 -5.71 -9.14
CA GLN A 293 15.40 -6.27 -8.18
C GLN A 293 14.02 -5.61 -8.30
N GLY A 294 13.95 -4.28 -8.22
CA GLY A 294 12.67 -3.57 -8.33
C GLY A 294 12.01 -3.72 -9.70
N TRP A 295 12.80 -3.94 -10.76
CA TRP A 295 12.28 -4.24 -12.09
C TRP A 295 11.71 -5.65 -12.19
N ASP A 296 12.40 -6.64 -11.66
CA ASP A 296 11.93 -8.02 -11.62
C ASP A 296 10.66 -8.13 -10.76
N GLU A 297 10.62 -7.45 -9.61
CA GLU A 297 9.42 -7.33 -8.75
C GLU A 297 8.25 -6.63 -9.46
N PHE A 298 8.52 -5.58 -10.23
CA PHE A 298 7.48 -4.87 -11.01
C PHE A 298 6.87 -5.72 -12.14
N ASN A 299 7.65 -6.63 -12.74
CA ASN A 299 7.23 -7.40 -13.92
C ASN A 299 6.86 -8.86 -13.63
N ALA A 300 6.96 -9.31 -12.38
CA ALA A 300 6.53 -10.64 -11.94
C ALA A 300 4.99 -10.75 -11.88
#